data_AF-A0A1A6H3K7-F1
#
_entry.id   AF-A0A1A6H3K7-F1
#
_cell.length_a   1.000
_cell.length_b   1.000
_cell.length_c   1.000
_cell.angle_alpha   90.00
_cell.angle_beta   90.00
_cell.angle_gamma   90.00
#
_symmetry.space_group_name_H-M   'P 1'
#
loop_
_entity.id
_entity.type
_entity.pdbx_description
1 polymer ?
#
loop_
_entity_poly.entity_id
_entity_poly.type
_entity_poly.pdbx_seq_one_letter_code
_entity_poly.pdbx_strand_id
1 'polypeptide(L)'
;MEESLGEKQPTEDQTDNGQEFQSPCRQVQRQHLHLMVELLRPQDDIRLAAQLEAARPPRLRYLLVVSTGECLSQETILLGVDFPDSSSQSCTLGLVLPLWSDTQVYLDGDG
;
A
#
# COMPACT_ATOMS: atom_id res chain seq x y z
N MET A 1 -37.87 -53.27 32.70
CA MET A 1 -36.61 -53.36 31.94
C MET A 1 -36.62 -52.17 31.00
N GLU A 2 -36.21 -51.01 31.50
CA GLU A 2 -34.81 -50.49 31.50
C GLU A 2 -34.46 -49.97 30.09
N GLU A 3 -34.55 -48.65 29.89
CA GLU A 3 -33.43 -47.68 29.92
C GLU A 3 -32.43 -47.84 28.77
N SER A 4 -32.30 -46.82 27.91
CA SER A 4 -31.19 -45.87 28.03
C SER A 4 -31.30 -44.72 27.03
N LEU A 5 -31.09 -43.50 27.54
CA LEU A 5 -30.76 -42.28 26.80
C LEU A 5 -29.38 -42.44 26.14
N GLY A 6 -29.20 -41.82 24.97
CA GLY A 6 -27.90 -41.65 24.35
C GLY A 6 -27.95 -40.55 23.28
N GLU A 7 -27.61 -39.34 23.71
CA GLU A 7 -27.45 -38.13 22.90
C GLU A 7 -26.59 -38.36 21.65
N LYS A 8 -27.07 -37.91 20.48
CA LYS A 8 -26.20 -37.64 19.32
C LYS A 8 -25.91 -36.15 19.27
N GLN A 9 -24.65 -35.82 19.55
CA GLN A 9 -24.07 -34.50 19.33
C GLN A 9 -24.34 -34.00 17.90
N PRO A 10 -24.65 -32.72 17.69
CA PRO A 10 -24.63 -32.13 16.37
C PRO A 10 -23.18 -31.95 15.94
N THR A 11 -22.91 -32.38 14.72
CA THR A 11 -21.66 -32.26 13.99
C THR A 11 -21.15 -30.82 14.03
N GLU A 12 -19.97 -30.63 14.62
CA GLU A 12 -19.17 -29.41 14.47
C GLU A 12 -18.72 -29.32 13.01
N ASP A 13 -19.52 -28.68 12.16
CA ASP A 13 -19.09 -28.33 10.82
C ASP A 13 -18.30 -27.01 10.89
N GLN A 14 -17.00 -27.20 11.03
CA GLN A 14 -15.88 -26.28 10.81
C GLN A 14 -16.29 -24.84 10.43
N THR A 15 -16.20 -23.96 11.43
CA THR A 15 -16.13 -22.52 11.24
C THR A 15 -14.92 -22.15 10.37
N ASP A 16 -15.24 -21.60 9.20
CA ASP A 16 -14.63 -20.38 8.67
C ASP A 16 -13.10 -20.36 8.68
N ASN A 17 -12.51 -21.21 7.84
CA ASN A 17 -11.18 -20.91 7.31
C ASN A 17 -11.33 -19.70 6.39
N GLY A 18 -11.19 -18.51 6.98
CA GLY A 18 -10.99 -17.23 6.30
C GLY A 18 -9.72 -17.26 5.46
N GLN A 19 -9.70 -18.05 4.39
CA GLN A 19 -8.83 -17.81 3.25
C GLN A 19 -9.39 -16.55 2.58
N GLU A 20 -8.92 -15.38 3.03
CA GLU A 20 -8.91 -14.19 2.20
C GLU A 20 -8.28 -14.61 0.87
N PHE A 21 -9.12 -14.84 -0.15
CA PHE A 21 -8.69 -14.80 -1.53
C PHE A 21 -8.11 -13.41 -1.73
N GLN A 22 -6.80 -13.25 -1.49
CA GLN A 22 -6.11 -12.00 -1.76
C GLN A 22 -6.34 -11.74 -3.25
N SER A 23 -7.21 -10.78 -3.53
CA SER A 23 -7.52 -10.40 -4.90
C SER A 23 -6.21 -10.12 -5.64
N PRO A 24 -6.09 -10.49 -6.93
CA PRO A 24 -4.87 -10.26 -7.71
C PRO A 24 -4.36 -8.81 -7.60
N CYS A 25 -5.26 -7.84 -7.47
CA CYS A 25 -4.92 -6.43 -7.28
C CYS A 25 -4.19 -6.13 -5.96
N ARG A 26 -4.55 -6.78 -4.85
CA ARG A 26 -3.86 -6.60 -3.55
C ARG A 26 -2.44 -7.14 -3.62
N GLN A 27 -2.22 -8.24 -4.33
CA GLN A 27 -0.87 -8.82 -4.50
C GLN A 27 0.03 -7.88 -5.30
N VAL A 28 -0.47 -7.34 -6.41
CA VAL A 28 0.22 -6.33 -7.21
C VAL A 28 0.57 -5.10 -6.38
N GLN A 29 -0.37 -4.56 -5.61
CA GLN A 29 -0.14 -3.39 -4.76
C GLN A 29 0.94 -3.65 -3.70
N ARG A 30 0.92 -4.83 -3.06
CA ARG A 30 1.96 -5.23 -2.10
C ARG A 30 3.34 -5.29 -2.75
N GLN A 31 3.42 -5.80 -3.98
CA GLN A 31 4.67 -5.84 -4.73
C GLN A 31 5.19 -4.44 -5.06
N HIS A 32 4.31 -3.53 -5.49
CA HIS A 32 4.70 -2.14 -5.73
C HIS A 32 5.22 -1.46 -4.47
N LEU A 33 4.54 -1.62 -3.32
CA LEU A 33 5.00 -1.07 -2.05
C LEU A 33 6.36 -1.63 -1.63
N HIS A 34 6.60 -2.93 -1.85
CA HIS A 34 7.90 -3.53 -1.56
C HIS A 34 9.02 -2.85 -2.37
N LEU A 35 8.82 -2.68 -3.68
CA LEU A 35 9.77 -2.01 -4.57
C LEU A 35 9.98 -0.53 -4.19
N MET A 36 8.93 0.18 -3.77
CA MET A 36 9.06 1.55 -3.29
C MET A 36 9.92 1.65 -2.03
N VAL A 37 9.76 0.70 -1.09
CA VAL A 37 10.56 0.67 0.15
C VAL A 37 12.03 0.39 -0.17
N GLU A 38 12.33 -0.45 -1.17
CA GLU A 38 13.72 -0.70 -1.60
C GLU A 38 14.42 0.54 -2.18
N LEU A 39 13.67 1.55 -2.64
CA LEU A 39 14.23 2.82 -3.08
C LEU A 39 14.62 3.75 -1.91
N LEU A 40 14.11 3.48 -0.71
CA LEU A 40 14.28 4.35 0.46
C LEU A 40 15.38 3.83 1.37
N ARG A 41 15.96 4.75 2.15
CA ARG A 41 16.90 4.32 3.19
C ARG A 41 16.12 3.71 4.35
N PRO A 42 16.74 2.82 5.16
CA PRO A 42 16.06 2.17 6.28
C PRO A 42 15.48 3.11 7.35
N GLN A 43 15.89 4.38 7.37
CA GLN A 43 15.41 5.38 8.34
C GLN A 43 14.23 6.19 7.82
N ASP A 44 13.98 6.15 6.51
CA ASP A 44 12.89 6.89 5.88
C ASP A 44 11.58 6.10 6.04
N ASP A 45 10.49 6.80 6.33
CA ASP A 45 9.17 6.18 6.57
C ASP A 45 8.13 6.70 5.58
N ILE A 46 7.43 5.77 4.92
CA ILE A 46 6.34 6.11 3.99
C ILE A 46 5.07 6.34 4.81
N ARG A 47 4.68 7.61 4.95
CA ARG A 47 3.47 7.99 5.68
C ARG A 47 2.20 7.87 4.85
N LEU A 48 2.32 8.01 3.53
CA LEU A 48 1.21 7.88 2.59
C LEU A 48 1.72 7.48 1.20
N ALA A 49 0.96 6.65 0.50
CA ALA A 49 1.18 6.31 -0.89
C ALA A 49 -0.15 6.42 -1.65
N ALA A 50 -0.25 7.38 -2.57
CA ALA A 50 -1.40 7.57 -3.43
C ALA A 50 -1.05 7.15 -4.85
N GLN A 51 -1.84 6.26 -5.45
CA GLN A 51 -1.76 6.00 -6.88
C GLN A 51 -2.51 7.11 -7.61
N LEU A 52 -1.82 7.81 -8.50
CA LEU A 52 -2.40 8.87 -9.31
C LEU A 52 -3.05 8.30 -10.56
N GLU A 53 -4.04 9.01 -11.09
CA GLU A 53 -4.57 8.74 -12.41
C GLU A 53 -3.49 9.03 -13.47
N ALA A 54 -3.23 8.03 -14.31
CA ALA A 54 -2.21 8.15 -15.33
C ALA A 54 -2.79 8.79 -16.60
N ALA A 55 -2.26 9.96 -16.98
CA ALA A 55 -2.61 10.60 -18.25
C ALA A 55 -2.31 9.71 -19.48
N ARG A 56 -1.42 8.72 -19.35
CA ARG A 56 -1.02 7.78 -20.40
C ARG A 56 -0.87 6.35 -19.84
N PRO A 57 -1.93 5.52 -19.86
CA PRO A 57 -1.81 4.09 -19.61
C PRO A 57 -0.79 3.46 -20.57
N PRO A 58 -0.05 2.41 -20.17
CA PRO A 58 -0.21 1.58 -18.96
C PRO A 58 0.58 2.06 -17.73
N ARG A 59 1.25 3.21 -17.80
CA ARG A 59 2.13 3.69 -16.73
C ARG A 59 1.35 3.93 -15.45
N LEU A 60 1.94 3.60 -14.31
CA LEU A 60 1.41 3.95 -13.00
C LEU A 60 2.34 4.95 -12.34
N ARG A 61 1.75 5.97 -11.70
CA ARG A 61 2.49 6.95 -10.91
C ARG A 61 1.96 6.92 -9.49
N TYR A 62 2.85 6.78 -8.53
CA TYR A 62 2.55 6.93 -7.13
C TYR A 62 3.16 8.23 -6.61
N LEU A 63 2.38 8.95 -5.82
CA LEU A 63 2.88 10.05 -5.00
C LEU A 63 3.03 9.54 -3.57
N LEU A 64 4.27 9.58 -3.06
CA LEU A 64 4.59 9.17 -1.70
C LEU A 64 4.84 10.40 -0.83
N VAL A 65 4.29 10.36 0.38
CA VAL A 65 4.67 11.28 1.47
C VAL A 65 5.64 10.52 2.35
N VAL A 66 6.90 10.93 2.36
CA VAL A 66 7.96 10.28 3.13
C VAL A 66 8.44 11.22 4.23
N SER A 67 8.51 10.72 5.46
CA SER A 67 9.25 11.40 6.53
C SER A 67 10.69 10.91 6.54
N THR A 68 11.62 11.85 6.56
CA THR A 68 13.06 11.60 6.57
C THR A 68 13.73 12.38 7.70
N GLY A 69 14.80 11.83 8.28
CA GLY A 69 15.55 12.47 9.35
C GLY A 69 15.34 11.85 10.74
N GLU A 70 16.11 12.33 11.71
CA GLU A 70 16.17 11.74 13.05
C GLU A 70 15.37 12.59 14.05
N CYS A 71 14.49 11.92 14.81
CA CYS A 71 13.75 12.37 16.00
C CYS A 71 13.34 13.86 16.09
N LEU A 72 14.30 14.76 16.28
CA LEU A 72 14.06 16.20 16.47
C LEU A 72 14.03 17.02 15.17
N SER A 73 14.50 16.47 14.04
CA SER A 73 14.45 17.12 12.73
C SER A 73 13.86 16.17 11.67
N GLN A 74 12.59 15.82 11.84
CA GLN A 74 11.85 15.12 10.80
C GLN A 74 11.43 16.11 9.71
N GLU A 75 11.97 15.91 8.52
CA GLU A 75 11.56 16.60 7.30
C GLU A 75 10.56 15.74 6.55
N THR A 76 9.67 16.37 5.78
CA THR A 76 8.75 15.63 4.91
C THR A 76 9.11 15.92 3.47
N ILE A 77 9.17 14.88 2.65
CA ILE A 77 9.44 14.95 1.23
C ILE A 77 8.29 14.28 0.47
N LEU A 78 7.91 14.86 -0.67
CA LEU A 78 7.07 14.24 -1.67
C LEU A 78 7.95 13.54 -2.70
N LEU A 79 7.66 12.27 -2.96
CA LEU A 79 8.33 11.49 -4.00
C LEU A 79 7.32 11.06 -5.07
N GLY A 80 7.65 11.30 -6.33
CA GLY A 80 6.95 10.69 -7.45
C GLY A 80 7.65 9.42 -7.87
N VAL A 81 6.97 8.29 -7.79
CA VAL A 81 7.47 6.97 -8.19
C VAL A 81 6.72 6.49 -9.43
N ASP A 82 7.45 6.13 -10.48
CA ASP A 82 6.90 5.70 -11.75
C ASP A 82 7.15 4.20 -12.00
N PHE A 83 6.09 3.49 -12.39
CA PHE A 83 6.12 2.11 -12.89
C PHE A 83 5.75 2.09 -14.37
N PRO A 84 6.49 1.36 -15.24
CA PRO A 84 6.13 1.20 -16.65
C PRO A 84 4.73 0.61 -16.87
N ASP A 85 4.34 -0.38 -16.05
CA ASP A 85 3.03 -1.02 -16.02
C ASP A 85 2.75 -1.65 -14.65
N SER A 86 1.55 -2.19 -14.44
CA SER A 86 1.10 -2.80 -13.18
C SER A 86 1.77 -4.14 -12.81
N SER A 87 2.54 -4.74 -13.71
CA SER A 87 3.25 -6.00 -13.49
C SER A 87 4.76 -5.80 -13.41
N SER A 88 5.21 -4.54 -13.48
CA SER A 88 6.62 -4.18 -13.49
C SER A 88 7.29 -4.55 -12.17
N GLN A 89 8.45 -5.19 -12.29
CA GLN A 89 9.28 -5.57 -11.14
C GLN A 89 10.31 -4.50 -10.77
N SER A 90 10.18 -3.31 -11.34
CA SER A 90 11.05 -2.18 -11.06
C SER A 90 10.26 -0.88 -11.13
N CYS A 91 10.75 0.11 -10.39
CA CYS A 91 10.20 1.46 -10.40
C CYS A 91 11.33 2.49 -10.37
N THR A 92 10.98 3.74 -10.69
CA THR A 92 11.93 4.85 -10.80
C THR A 92 11.43 6.07 -10.05
N LEU A 93 12.33 6.90 -9.53
CA LEU A 93 11.99 8.20 -8.97
C LEU A 93 11.88 9.24 -10.10
N GLY A 94 10.67 9.74 -10.31
CA GLY A 94 10.37 10.79 -11.30
C GLY A 94 10.29 12.20 -10.71
N LEU A 95 10.04 12.33 -9.40
CA LEU A 95 9.95 13.61 -8.70
C LEU A 95 10.50 13.48 -7.28
N VAL A 96 11.21 14.51 -6.81
CA VAL A 96 11.61 14.67 -5.41
C VAL A 96 11.38 16.13 -5.03
N LEU A 97 10.46 16.38 -4.10
CA LEU A 97 10.07 17.72 -3.69
C LEU A 97 10.02 17.81 -2.15
N PRO A 98 10.89 18.58 -1.49
CA PRO A 98 10.77 18.81 -0.06
C PRO A 98 9.51 19.62 0.27
N LEU A 99 8.85 19.29 1.37
CA LEU A 99 7.70 20.04 1.89
C LEU A 99 8.17 21.03 2.96
N TRP A 100 7.91 22.31 2.70
CA TRP A 100 8.22 23.43 3.57
C TRP A 100 6.92 24.08 4.06
N SER A 101 6.98 24.88 5.12
CA SER A 101 5.79 25.53 5.68
C SER A 101 5.10 26.52 4.73
N ASP A 102 5.80 27.01 3.72
CA ASP A 102 5.29 27.92 2.67
C ASP A 102 4.87 27.18 1.39
N THR A 103 4.93 25.84 1.37
CA THR A 103 4.47 25.04 0.22
C THR A 103 2.97 25.18 0.04
N GLN A 104 2.55 25.60 -1.16
CA GLN A 104 1.13 25.73 -1.52
C GLN A 104 0.74 24.61 -2.48
N VAL A 105 -0.37 23.94 -2.18
CA VAL A 105 -0.95 22.88 -3.02
C VAL A 105 -2.25 23.41 -3.62
N TYR A 106 -2.38 23.24 -4.93
CA TYR A 106 -3.60 23.57 -5.67
C TYR A 106 -4.16 22.29 -6.26
N LEU A 107 -5.48 22.11 -6.13
CA LEU A 107 -6.21 21.01 -6.76
C LEU A 107 -6.93 21.59 -7.98
N ASP A 108 -6.72 21.01 -9.16
CA ASP A 108 -7.29 21.45 -10.44
C ASP A 108 -8.69 20.89 -10.74
N GLY A 109 -9.31 20.23 -9.76
CA GLY A 109 -10.76 20.00 -9.73
C GLY A 109 -11.23 18.59 -10.06
N ASP A 110 -10.33 17.62 -10.20
CA ASP A 110 -10.63 16.19 -10.34
C ASP A 110 -10.55 15.41 -9.01
N GLY A 111 -10.01 16.02 -7.94
CA GLY A 111 -10.16 15.53 -6.56
C GLY A 111 -9.04 14.61 -6.09
#